data_AF-A0A258BWV0-F1
#
_entry.id   AF-A0A258BWV0-F1
#
_cell.length_a   1.000
_cell.length_b   1.000
_cell.length_c   1.000
_cell.angle_alpha   90.00
_cell.angle_beta   90.00
_cell.angle_gamma   90.00
#
_symmetry.space_group_name_H-M   'P 1'
#
loop_
_entity.id
_entity.type
_entity.pdbx_description
1 polymer ?
#
loop_
_entity_poly.entity_id
_entity_poly.type
_entity_poly.pdbx_seq_one_letter_code
_entity_poly.pdbx_strand_id
1 'polypeptide(L)' 'SLLDLDVRPFDEVCAILAGKLRGTTRHAGLSLGDRACLALAQSLGATALTTDRAWDALDIGIRIELAR' A
#
# COMPACT_ATOMS: atom_id res chain seq x y z
N SER A 1 4.77 7.53 -22.18
CA SER A 1 5.35 7.93 -20.88
C SER A 1 6.85 7.66 -20.92
N LEU A 2 7.68 8.48 -20.27
CA LEU A 2 9.15 8.28 -20.24
C LEU A 2 9.56 7.08 -19.38
N LEU A 3 8.63 6.62 -18.53
CA LEU A 3 8.70 5.40 -17.73
C LEU A 3 7.51 4.54 -18.14
N ASP A 4 7.75 3.28 -18.51
CA ASP A 4 6.71 2.33 -18.92
C ASP A 4 5.93 1.83 -17.69
N LEU A 5 5.08 2.71 -17.16
CA LEU A 5 4.32 2.50 -15.94
C LEU A 5 2.87 2.16 -16.24
N ASP A 6 2.39 1.11 -15.60
CA ASP A 6 0.97 0.78 -15.53
C ASP A 6 0.30 1.63 -14.43
N VAL A 7 -0.55 2.57 -14.84
CA VAL A 7 -1.26 3.48 -13.93
C VAL A 7 -2.65 2.92 -13.66
N ARG A 8 -2.93 2.60 -12.39
CA ARG A 8 -4.22 2.07 -11.95
C ARG A 8 -5.06 3.17 -11.27
N PRO A 9 -6.37 3.27 -11.58
CA PRO A 9 -7.25 4.19 -10.88
C PRO A 9 -7.43 3.77 -9.42
N PHE A 10 -7.63 4.74 -8.54
CA PHE A 10 -8.09 4.47 -7.17
C PHE A 10 -9.61 4.26 -7.18
N ASP A 11 -10.02 3.04 -7.48
CA ASP A 11 -11.42 2.64 -7.60
C ASP A 11 -12.07 2.36 -6.24
N GLU A 12 -13.37 2.01 -6.26
CA GLU A 12 -14.15 1.72 -5.05
C GLU A 12 -13.55 0.58 -4.23
N VAL A 13 -13.05 -0.48 -4.89
CA VAL A 13 -12.43 -1.62 -4.21
C VAL A 13 -11.18 -1.16 -3.47
N CYS A 14 -10.30 -0.40 -4.12
CA CYS A 14 -9.12 0.18 -3.48
C CYS A 14 -9.50 1.12 -2.33
N ALA A 15 -10.53 1.94 -2.48
CA ALA A 15 -11.02 2.84 -1.43
C ALA A 15 -11.47 2.08 -0.17
N ILE A 16 -12.24 1.01 -0.33
CA ILE A 16 -12.70 0.17 0.78
C ILE A 16 -11.52 -0.53 1.46
N LEU A 17 -10.60 -1.11 0.69
CA LEU A 17 -9.42 -1.80 1.22
C LEU A 17 -8.51 -0.83 1.99
N ALA A 18 -8.21 0.35 1.41
CA ALA A 18 -7.42 1.38 2.06
C ALA A 18 -8.09 1.88 3.36
N GLY A 19 -9.43 2.00 3.37
CA GLY A 19 -10.19 2.34 4.57
C GLY A 19 -10.02 1.30 5.70
N LYS A 20 -10.11 0.01 5.37
CA LYS A 20 -9.93 -1.10 6.32
C LYS A 20 -8.54 -1.11 6.96
N LEU A 21 -7.51 -0.75 6.21
CA LEU A 21 -6.13 -0.68 6.71
C LEU A 21 -5.92 0.42 7.77
N ARG A 22 -6.81 1.41 7.89
CA ARG A 22 -6.63 2.51 8.85
C ARG A 22 -6.51 2.01 10.29
N GLY A 23 -7.28 1.01 10.69
CA GLY A 23 -7.26 0.48 12.06
C GLY A 23 -5.91 -0.12 12.43
N THR A 24 -5.36 -0.93 11.53
CA THR A 24 -4.11 -1.66 11.74
C THR A 24 -2.87 -0.84 11.45
N THR A 25 -2.94 0.27 10.70
CA THR A 25 -1.75 1.06 10.34
C THR A 25 -1.66 2.44 10.97
N ARG A 26 -2.71 2.92 11.68
CA ARG A 26 -2.69 4.28 12.28
C ARG A 26 -1.53 4.49 13.25
N HIS A 27 -1.15 3.47 14.00
CA HIS A 27 -0.06 3.56 14.99
C HIS A 27 1.31 3.77 14.33
N ALA A 28 1.48 3.33 13.09
CA ALA A 28 2.69 3.52 12.29
C ALA A 28 2.69 4.86 11.51
N GLY A 29 1.65 5.69 11.67
CA GLY A 29 1.59 7.02 11.06
C GLY A 29 1.27 7.07 9.57
N LEU A 30 0.86 5.94 8.96
CA LEU A 30 0.61 5.87 7.52
C LEU A 30 -0.44 6.91 7.06
N SER A 31 -0.16 7.54 5.92
CA SER A 31 -1.07 8.42 5.21
C SER A 31 -2.18 7.65 4.47
N LEU A 32 -3.12 8.36 3.86
CA LEU A 32 -4.09 7.73 2.95
C LEU A 32 -3.38 7.17 1.70
N GLY A 33 -2.37 7.89 1.18
CA GLY A 33 -1.59 7.45 0.03
C GLY A 33 -0.88 6.12 0.29
N ASP A 34 -0.28 5.96 1.47
CA ASP A 34 0.38 4.71 1.86
C ASP A 34 -0.60 3.54 1.88
N ARG A 35 -1.77 3.75 2.48
CA ARG A 35 -2.83 2.74 2.50
C ARG A 35 -3.39 2.46 1.12
N ALA A 36 -3.43 3.43 0.21
CA ALA A 36 -3.83 3.22 -1.18
C ALA A 36 -2.83 2.34 -1.93
N CYS A 37 -1.52 2.57 -1.74
CA CYS A 37 -0.47 1.73 -2.31
C CYS A 37 -0.54 0.28 -1.78
N LEU A 38 -0.73 0.11 -0.48
CA LEU A 38 -0.92 -1.21 0.15
C LEU A 38 -2.19 -1.90 -0.37
N ALA A 39 -3.30 -1.18 -0.47
CA ALA A 39 -4.56 -1.70 -0.99
C ALA A 39 -4.44 -2.16 -2.45
N LEU A 40 -3.71 -1.42 -3.28
CA LEU A 40 -3.45 -1.81 -4.66
C LEU A 40 -2.56 -3.06 -4.73
N ALA A 41 -1.50 -3.15 -3.92
CA ALA A 41 -0.68 -4.35 -3.85
C ALA A 41 -1.50 -5.58 -3.42
N GLN A 42 -2.39 -5.41 -2.44
CA GLN A 42 -3.32 -6.45 -2.01
C GLN A 42 -4.27 -6.89 -3.13
N SER A 43 -4.88 -5.95 -3.87
CA SER A 43 -5.84 -6.27 -4.94
C SER A 43 -5.16 -6.96 -6.13
N LEU A 44 -3.89 -6.66 -6.39
CA LEU A 44 -3.09 -7.28 -7.44
C LEU A 44 -2.41 -8.58 -6.99
N GLY A 45 -2.42 -8.91 -5.70
CA GLY A 45 -1.61 -10.00 -5.14
C GLY A 45 -0.10 -9.78 -5.30
N ALA A 46 0.32 -8.52 -5.38
CA ALA A 46 1.70 -8.09 -5.63
C ALA A 46 2.44 -7.72 -4.32
N THR A 47 3.76 -7.49 -4.43
CA THR A 47 4.58 -6.94 -3.35
C THR A 47 4.53 -5.41 -3.41
N ALA A 48 4.27 -4.77 -2.27
CA ALA A 48 4.38 -3.33 -2.14
C ALA A 48 5.85 -2.94 -1.87
N LEU A 49 6.45 -2.16 -2.77
CA LEU A 49 7.81 -1.66 -2.63
C LEU A 49 7.79 -0.26 -1.98
N THR A 50 8.64 -0.03 -0.99
CA THR A 50 8.71 1.28 -0.29
C THR A 50 10.13 1.58 0.18
N THR A 51 10.44 2.85 0.42
CA THR A 51 11.64 3.28 1.17
C THR A 51 11.30 3.71 2.60
N ASP A 52 10.02 3.69 2.97
CA ASP A 52 9.54 4.06 4.29
C ASP A 52 9.64 2.87 5.26
N ARG A 53 10.53 3.01 6.25
CA ARG A 53 10.76 2.00 7.29
C ARG A 53 9.56 1.79 8.22
N ALA A 54 8.62 2.72 8.28
CA ALA A 54 7.41 2.55 9.08
C ALA A 54 6.57 1.35 8.64
N TRP A 55 6.75 0.89 7.39
CA TRP A 55 6.02 -0.25 6.83
C TRP A 55 6.59 -1.62 7.26
N ASP A 56 7.85 -1.69 7.70
CA ASP A 56 8.57 -2.93 7.99
C ASP A 56 7.95 -3.72 9.16
N ALA A 57 7.30 -3.02 10.09
CA ALA A 57 6.67 -3.60 11.27
C ALA A 57 5.18 -3.93 11.08
N LEU A 58 4.62 -3.75 9.87
CA LEU A 58 3.18 -3.92 9.64
C LEU A 58 2.82 -5.41 9.49
N ASP A 59 2.02 -5.92 10.43
CA ASP A 59 1.39 -7.24 10.32
C ASP A 59 -0.03 -7.11 9.73
N ILE A 60 -0.11 -7.01 8.40
CA ILE A 60 -1.37 -6.76 7.67
C ILE A 60 -1.63 -7.76 6.54
N GLY A 61 -0.85 -8.83 6.45
CA GLY A 61 -1.01 -9.87 5.42
C GLY A 61 -0.70 -9.42 3.99
N ILE A 62 -0.02 -8.28 3.82
CA ILE A 62 0.43 -7.76 2.52
C ILE A 62 1.95 -7.92 2.45
N ARG A 63 2.47 -8.40 1.33
CA ARG A 63 3.91 -8.52 1.12
C ARG A 63 4.51 -7.13 0.93
N ILE A 64 5.50 -6.78 1.74
CA ILE A 64 6.18 -5.48 1.71
C ILE A 64 7.67 -5.74 1.53
N GLU A 65 8.31 -4.94 0.67
CA GLU A 65 9.76 -4.95 0.48
C GLU A 65 10.31 -3.52 0.63
N LEU A 66 11.40 -3.39 1.40
CA LEU A 66 12.15 -2.15 1.51
C LEU A 66 13.17 -2.04 0.36
N ALA A 67 12.99 -1.04 -0.49
CA ALA A 67 13.97 -0.65 -1.49
C ALA A 67 15.25 -0.13 -0.81
N ARG A 68 16.42 -0.53 -1.33
CA ARG A 68 17.75 -0.19 -0.81
C ARG A 68 18.49 0.74 -1.76
#